data_AF-A0A423WLS3-F1
#
_entry.id   AF-A0A423WLS3-F1
#
_cell.length_a   1.000
_cell.length_b   1.000
_cell.length_c   1.000
_cell.angle_alpha   90.00
_cell.angle_beta   90.00
_cell.angle_gamma   90.00
#
_symmetry.space_group_name_H-M   'P 1'
#
loop_
_entity.id
_entity.type
_entity.pdbx_description
1 polymer ?
#
loop_
_entity_poly.entity_id
_entity_poly.type
_entity_poly.pdbx_seq_one_letter_code
_entity_poly.pdbx_strand_id
1 'polypeptide(L)'
;MDFFAEYFLEFGGITLEEVVENLGHHHKDTLKHLQLGFPAAYYDMDESTELPQLIQFTALEELKINGPSIPEIQEGDEEILEKTSFISLLPVLIRRLHIMYAGQSQVEHLLELAGDAQQSSTARRLPNLCEVTVMSYSPAEGASKSHKIDSILRSPGWHGLQSAFGQTDIAFSARTSDQIELDICEF
;
A
#
# COMPACT_ATOMS: atom_id res chain seq x y z
N MET A 1 22.96 18.64 -9.01
CA MET A 1 22.05 19.13 -10.07
C MET A 1 21.34 17.89 -10.56
N ASP A 2 20.20 17.62 -9.94
CA ASP A 2 19.48 16.36 -10.08
C ASP A 2 18.61 16.42 -11.33
N PHE A 3 19.04 15.68 -12.34
CA PHE A 3 18.39 15.60 -13.66
C PHE A 3 16.93 15.12 -13.57
N PHE A 4 16.53 14.52 -12.44
CA PHE A 4 15.17 14.07 -12.16
C PHE A 4 14.22 15.21 -11.74
N ALA A 5 14.72 16.32 -11.19
CA ALA A 5 13.86 17.40 -10.70
C ALA A 5 13.38 18.35 -11.80
N GLU A 6 14.19 18.56 -12.86
CA GLU A 6 13.82 19.45 -13.98
C GLU A 6 12.80 18.80 -14.93
N TYR A 7 12.75 17.47 -15.01
CA TYR A 7 11.84 16.77 -15.93
C TYR A 7 10.35 16.88 -15.54
N PHE A 8 10.06 17.18 -14.27
CA PHE A 8 8.68 17.24 -13.75
C PHE A 8 8.07 18.64 -13.69
N LEU A 9 8.86 19.70 -13.90
CA LEU A 9 8.39 21.08 -13.75
C LEU A 9 7.79 21.69 -15.04
N GLU A 10 8.03 21.08 -16.21
CA GLU A 10 7.54 21.60 -17.50
C GLU A 10 6.39 20.79 -18.13
N PHE A 11 6.07 19.61 -17.60
CA PHE A 11 4.91 18.81 -18.01
C PHE A 11 3.88 18.78 -16.89
N GLY A 12 2.63 19.13 -17.20
CA GLY A 12 1.50 18.87 -16.31
C GLY A 12 1.55 17.42 -15.79
N GLY A 13 1.37 17.28 -14.48
CA GLY A 13 1.72 16.10 -13.70
C GLY A 13 1.26 14.78 -14.30
N ILE A 14 2.21 13.88 -14.52
CA ILE A 14 1.97 12.48 -14.84
C ILE A 14 1.24 11.86 -13.64
N THR A 15 0.10 11.21 -13.86
CA THR A 15 -0.66 10.56 -12.79
C THR A 15 0.01 9.25 -12.37
N LEU A 16 -0.30 8.76 -11.16
CA LEU A 16 0.16 7.45 -10.71
C LEU A 16 -0.30 6.32 -11.66
N GLU A 17 -1.49 6.45 -12.22
CA GLU A 17 -2.04 5.52 -13.20
C GLU A 17 -1.22 5.51 -14.49
N GLU A 18 -0.88 6.68 -15.04
CA GLU A 18 -0.06 6.80 -16.25
C GLU A 18 1.35 6.21 -16.06
N VAL A 19 1.95 6.40 -14.88
CA VAL A 19 3.25 5.77 -14.54
C VAL A 19 3.11 4.25 -14.52
N VAL A 20 2.07 3.73 -13.87
CA VAL A 20 1.85 2.29 -13.77
C VAL A 20 1.48 1.67 -15.12
N GLU A 21 0.70 2.35 -15.94
CA GLU A 21 0.40 1.93 -17.32
C GLU A 21 1.68 1.86 -18.15
N ASN A 22 2.55 2.87 -18.07
CA ASN A 22 3.83 2.89 -18.77
C ASN A 22 4.75 1.73 -18.31
N LEU A 23 4.84 1.50 -17.00
CA LEU A 23 5.56 0.35 -16.44
C LEU A 23 4.96 -0.97 -16.92
N GLY A 24 3.64 -1.08 -17.04
CA GLY A 24 2.96 -2.27 -17.56
C GLY A 24 3.38 -2.57 -19.01
N HIS A 25 3.45 -1.55 -19.86
CA HIS A 25 3.85 -1.71 -21.26
C HIS A 25 5.26 -2.28 -21.43
N HIS A 26 6.20 -1.89 -20.57
CA HIS A 26 7.61 -2.26 -20.72
C HIS A 26 8.07 -3.40 -19.81
N HIS A 27 7.44 -3.56 -18.65
CA HIS A 27 7.95 -4.37 -17.56
C HIS A 27 6.94 -5.33 -16.94
N LYS A 28 5.73 -5.50 -17.49
CA LYS A 28 4.71 -6.41 -16.93
C LYS A 28 5.22 -7.82 -16.56
N ASP A 29 6.10 -8.40 -17.38
CA ASP A 29 6.61 -9.77 -17.19
C ASP A 29 8.01 -9.83 -16.56
N THR A 30 8.58 -8.69 -16.16
CA THR A 30 9.95 -8.60 -15.62
C THR A 30 10.06 -7.84 -14.30
N LEU A 31 9.10 -6.96 -13.99
CA LEU A 31 9.09 -6.18 -12.78
C LEU A 31 8.77 -7.08 -11.58
N LYS A 32 9.78 -7.33 -10.73
CA LYS A 32 9.64 -8.15 -9.52
C LYS A 32 9.32 -7.35 -8.26
N HIS A 33 9.78 -6.10 -8.22
CA HIS A 33 9.63 -5.20 -7.08
C HIS A 33 9.05 -3.88 -7.56
N LEU A 34 8.03 -3.39 -6.89
CA LEU A 34 7.40 -2.11 -7.19
C LEU A 34 7.21 -1.30 -5.90
N GLN A 35 7.56 -0.03 -5.97
CA GLN A 35 7.34 0.94 -4.90
C GLN A 35 6.40 2.03 -5.42
N LEU A 36 5.24 2.18 -4.79
CA LEU A 36 4.23 3.19 -5.11
C LEU A 36 4.03 4.13 -3.93
N GLY A 37 4.17 5.43 -4.17
CA GLY A 37 3.94 6.43 -3.16
C GLY A 37 4.74 7.69 -3.43
N PHE A 38 4.33 8.76 -2.78
CA PHE A 38 4.97 10.06 -2.93
C PHE A 38 6.15 10.19 -1.96
N PRO A 39 7.29 10.74 -2.41
CA PRO A 39 8.36 11.14 -1.51
C PRO A 39 7.79 12.12 -0.47
N ALA A 40 8.31 12.06 0.75
CA ALA A 40 7.98 12.97 1.84
C ALA A 40 8.22 14.46 1.52
N ALA A 41 8.75 14.82 0.35
CA ALA A 41 8.87 16.22 -0.08
C ALA A 41 7.63 16.75 -0.82
N TYR A 42 6.74 15.86 -1.30
CA TYR A 42 5.62 16.21 -2.18
C TYR A 42 4.28 16.01 -1.45
N TYR A 43 3.97 16.89 -0.49
CA TYR A 43 2.74 16.87 0.32
C TYR A 43 1.56 17.65 -0.28
N ASP A 44 1.67 18.09 -1.55
CA ASP A 44 0.68 18.93 -2.24
C ASP A 44 0.09 18.26 -3.51
N MET A 45 0.32 16.96 -3.72
CA MET A 45 -0.30 16.25 -4.85
C MET A 45 -1.63 15.64 -4.42
N ASP A 46 -2.62 15.79 -5.30
CA ASP A 46 -4.04 15.49 -5.15
C ASP A 46 -4.30 14.15 -4.43
N GLU A 47 -5.09 14.19 -3.35
CA GLU A 47 -5.33 13.13 -2.36
C GLU A 47 -6.27 12.01 -2.86
N SER A 48 -6.42 11.88 -4.17
CA SER A 48 -7.40 11.00 -4.82
C SER A 48 -6.76 10.24 -5.97
N THR A 49 -5.76 9.40 -5.67
CA THR A 49 -5.30 8.40 -6.63
C THR A 49 -6.00 7.08 -6.32
N GLU A 50 -6.93 6.68 -7.19
CA GLU A 50 -7.38 5.29 -7.23
C GLU A 50 -6.14 4.39 -7.36
N LEU A 51 -6.07 3.32 -6.57
CA LEU A 51 -4.97 2.37 -6.66
C LEU A 51 -4.98 1.76 -8.07
N PRO A 52 -3.92 1.94 -8.88
CA PRO A 52 -3.91 1.41 -10.23
C PRO A 52 -3.93 -0.12 -10.20
N GLN A 53 -4.52 -0.73 -11.23
CA GLN A 53 -4.60 -2.18 -11.33
C GLN A 53 -3.21 -2.78 -11.54
N LEU A 54 -2.68 -3.48 -10.52
CA LEU A 54 -1.37 -4.12 -10.56
C LEU A 54 -1.43 -5.58 -11.02
N ILE A 55 -2.63 -6.12 -11.24
CA ILE A 55 -2.84 -7.50 -11.71
C ILE A 55 -2.13 -7.81 -13.03
N GLN A 56 -1.86 -6.78 -13.85
CA GLN A 56 -1.15 -6.92 -15.11
C GLN A 56 0.34 -7.28 -14.95
N PHE A 57 0.96 -7.02 -13.79
CA PHE A 57 2.37 -7.34 -13.55
C PHE A 57 2.53 -8.81 -13.14
N THR A 58 2.64 -9.68 -14.13
CA THR A 58 2.68 -11.14 -13.95
C THR A 58 3.89 -11.63 -13.15
N ALA A 59 4.98 -10.85 -13.12
CA ALA A 59 6.21 -11.20 -12.42
C ALA A 59 6.39 -10.49 -11.05
N LEU A 60 5.43 -9.67 -10.62
CA LEU A 60 5.56 -8.87 -9.40
C LEU A 60 5.46 -9.77 -8.16
N GLU A 61 6.52 -9.79 -7.35
CA GLU A 61 6.65 -10.59 -6.15
C GLU A 61 6.60 -9.72 -4.88
N GLU A 62 6.94 -8.44 -4.97
CA GLU A 62 7.02 -7.52 -3.83
C GLU A 62 6.46 -6.15 -4.17
N LEU A 63 5.54 -5.66 -3.33
CA LEU A 63 4.94 -4.33 -3.45
C LEU A 63 5.14 -3.56 -2.15
N LYS A 64 5.73 -2.38 -2.26
CA LYS A 64 5.77 -1.37 -1.20
C LYS A 64 4.86 -0.22 -1.60
N ILE A 65 3.90 0.12 -0.75
CA ILE A 65 2.90 1.13 -1.07
C ILE A 65 2.59 2.04 0.11
N ASN A 66 2.41 3.33 -0.15
CA ASN A 66 1.89 4.27 0.84
C ASN A 66 0.40 3.98 1.14
N GLY A 67 0.05 3.94 2.42
CA GLY A 67 -1.32 3.74 2.91
C GLY A 67 -2.34 4.69 2.27
N PRO A 68 -2.07 6.00 2.17
CA PRO A 68 -2.96 6.94 1.47
C PRO A 68 -3.16 6.67 -0.02
N SER A 69 -2.31 5.86 -0.66
CA SER A 69 -2.50 5.42 -2.05
C SER A 69 -3.44 4.21 -2.17
N ILE A 70 -3.89 3.65 -1.05
CA ILE A 70 -4.93 2.62 -1.00
C ILE A 70 -6.27 3.34 -0.76
N PRO A 71 -7.25 3.18 -1.67
CA PRO A 71 -8.53 3.86 -1.56
C PRO A 71 -9.23 3.51 -0.25
N GLU A 72 -10.04 4.43 0.28
CA GLU A 72 -10.85 4.18 1.47
C GLU A 72 -12.16 3.49 1.09
N ILE A 73 -12.62 2.56 1.94
CA ILE A 73 -13.97 2.00 1.82
C ILE A 73 -14.95 3.05 2.34
N GLN A 74 -15.72 3.69 1.44
CA GLN A 74 -16.78 4.60 1.83
C GLN A 74 -18.03 3.81 2.25
N GLU A 75 -18.51 4.03 3.48
CA GLU A 75 -19.76 3.43 3.97
C GLU A 75 -20.95 3.87 3.09
N GLY A 76 -21.69 2.90 2.53
CA GLY A 76 -22.94 3.15 1.79
C GLY A 76 -22.97 2.61 0.36
N ASP A 77 -21.86 2.08 -0.16
CA ASP A 77 -21.76 1.60 -1.53
C ASP A 77 -21.45 0.09 -1.57
N GLU A 78 -22.46 -0.72 -1.25
CA GLU A 78 -22.35 -2.20 -1.25
C GLU A 78 -22.01 -2.79 -2.63
N GLU A 79 -22.36 -2.10 -3.73
CA GLU A 79 -21.96 -2.49 -5.09
C GLU A 79 -20.49 -2.20 -5.41
N ILE A 80 -19.81 -1.34 -4.63
CA ILE A 80 -18.41 -0.98 -4.83
C ILE A 80 -17.47 -1.97 -4.12
N LEU A 81 -17.90 -2.61 -3.03
CA LEU A 81 -17.10 -3.58 -2.25
C LEU A 81 -16.56 -4.76 -3.08
N GLU A 82 -17.32 -5.26 -4.07
CA GLU A 82 -16.81 -6.29 -4.99
C GLU A 82 -15.84 -5.73 -6.06
N LYS A 83 -15.93 -4.44 -6.39
CA LYS A 83 -15.10 -3.76 -7.40
C LYS A 83 -13.84 -3.10 -6.82
N THR A 84 -13.76 -2.88 -5.51
CA THR A 84 -12.62 -2.21 -4.82
C THR A 84 -11.90 -3.10 -3.82
N SER A 85 -12.13 -4.42 -3.86
CA SER A 85 -11.34 -5.38 -3.08
C SER A 85 -9.84 -5.17 -3.37
N PHE A 86 -9.09 -4.82 -2.33
CA PHE A 86 -7.65 -4.56 -2.44
C PHE A 86 -6.90 -5.78 -2.99
N ILE A 87 -7.38 -6.97 -2.61
CA ILE A 87 -6.87 -8.26 -3.05
C ILE A 87 -7.00 -8.44 -4.57
N SER A 88 -8.12 -8.01 -5.14
CA SER A 88 -8.39 -8.14 -6.58
C SER A 88 -7.49 -7.26 -7.45
N LEU A 89 -6.84 -6.24 -6.86
CA LEU A 89 -5.93 -5.34 -7.57
C LEU A 89 -4.49 -5.86 -7.61
N LEU A 90 -4.17 -6.88 -6.82
CA LEU A 90 -2.83 -7.41 -6.65
C LEU A 90 -2.56 -8.62 -7.58
N PRO A 91 -1.32 -8.79 -8.06
CA PRO A 91 -0.97 -9.92 -8.89
C PRO A 91 -0.87 -11.22 -8.09
N VAL A 92 -1.23 -12.34 -8.71
CA VAL A 92 -1.27 -13.68 -8.09
C VAL A 92 0.10 -14.13 -7.54
N LEU A 93 1.20 -13.66 -8.13
CA LEU A 93 2.56 -14.01 -7.68
C LEU A 93 3.07 -13.16 -6.52
N ILE A 94 2.29 -12.19 -6.03
CA ILE A 94 2.71 -11.35 -4.91
C ILE A 94 3.03 -12.23 -3.69
N ARG A 95 4.21 -11.99 -3.11
CA ARG A 95 4.75 -12.72 -1.95
C ARG A 95 4.84 -11.82 -0.74
N ARG A 96 5.16 -10.54 -0.95
CA ARG A 96 5.40 -9.56 0.11
C ARG A 96 4.66 -8.27 -0.16
N LEU A 97 3.96 -7.79 0.87
CA LEU A 97 3.28 -6.50 0.87
C LEU A 97 3.82 -5.64 2.02
N HIS A 98 4.27 -4.44 1.68
CA HIS A 98 4.75 -3.45 2.65
C HIS A 98 3.85 -2.21 2.56
N ILE A 99 2.96 -2.04 3.54
CA ILE A 99 2.07 -0.88 3.62
C ILE A 99 2.71 0.17 4.53
N MET A 100 3.22 1.22 3.89
CA MET A 100 3.93 2.32 4.53
C MET A 100 2.95 3.41 4.95
N TYR A 101 3.04 3.89 6.19
CA TYR A 101 2.16 4.95 6.70
C TYR A 101 0.67 4.63 6.54
N ALA A 102 0.26 3.43 6.95
CA ALA A 102 -1.14 3.03 7.02
C ALA A 102 -1.89 3.82 8.09
N GLY A 103 -3.10 4.27 7.76
CA GLY A 103 -4.04 4.89 8.68
C GLY A 103 -5.17 3.95 9.10
N GLN A 104 -6.15 4.49 9.81
CA GLN A 104 -7.32 3.74 10.24
C GLN A 104 -8.18 3.27 9.05
N SER A 105 -8.22 4.04 7.95
CA SER A 105 -9.01 3.70 6.75
C SER A 105 -8.49 2.48 5.99
N GLN A 106 -7.22 2.09 6.15
CA GLN A 106 -6.66 0.89 5.52
C GLN A 106 -6.85 -0.40 6.34
N VAL A 107 -7.37 -0.32 7.57
CA VAL A 107 -7.52 -1.49 8.45
C VAL A 107 -8.44 -2.54 7.82
N GLU A 108 -9.54 -2.13 7.19
CA GLU A 108 -10.49 -3.08 6.60
C GLU A 108 -9.90 -3.85 5.42
N HIS A 109 -9.14 -3.19 4.54
CA HIS A 109 -8.41 -3.86 3.46
C HIS A 109 -7.37 -4.86 3.98
N LEU A 110 -6.68 -4.51 5.08
CA LEU A 110 -5.72 -5.40 5.72
C LEU A 110 -6.40 -6.58 6.44
N LEU A 111 -7.59 -6.38 6.99
CA LEU A 111 -8.41 -7.46 7.53
C LEU A 111 -8.97 -8.36 6.43
N GLU A 112 -9.34 -7.79 5.27
CA GLU A 112 -9.73 -8.56 4.09
C GLU A 112 -8.59 -9.52 3.67
N LEU A 113 -7.36 -9.01 3.60
CA LEU A 113 -6.17 -9.80 3.31
C LEU A 113 -5.97 -10.95 4.31
N ALA A 114 -6.11 -10.67 5.60
CA ALA A 114 -6.04 -11.70 6.62
C ALA A 114 -7.14 -12.76 6.45
N GLY A 115 -8.36 -12.33 6.10
CA GLY A 115 -9.49 -13.22 5.82
C GLY A 115 -9.27 -14.15 4.63
N ASP A 116 -8.69 -13.66 3.53
CA ASP A 116 -8.28 -14.51 2.40
C ASP A 116 -7.22 -15.52 2.84
N ALA A 117 -6.23 -15.07 3.61
CA ALA A 117 -5.13 -15.89 4.10
C ALA A 117 -5.52 -16.98 5.12
N GLN A 118 -6.73 -16.92 5.72
CA GLN A 118 -7.25 -18.02 6.56
C GLN A 118 -7.59 -19.28 5.75
N GLN A 119 -7.80 -19.15 4.43
CA GLN A 119 -8.07 -20.27 3.55
C GLN A 119 -6.79 -21.08 3.28
N SER A 120 -6.90 -22.31 2.75
CA SER A 120 -5.73 -23.04 2.28
C SER A 120 -5.12 -22.35 1.06
N SER A 121 -3.79 -22.44 0.88
CA SER A 121 -3.07 -21.72 -0.19
C SER A 121 -3.67 -21.91 -1.58
N THR A 122 -4.22 -23.08 -1.91
CA THR A 122 -4.85 -23.35 -3.21
C THR A 122 -6.22 -22.71 -3.42
N ALA A 123 -6.87 -22.25 -2.34
CA ALA A 123 -8.19 -21.60 -2.37
C ALA A 123 -8.11 -20.07 -2.23
N ARG A 124 -6.95 -19.54 -1.82
CA ARG A 124 -6.70 -18.10 -1.68
C ARG A 124 -6.72 -17.38 -3.02
N ARG A 125 -7.16 -16.12 -3.01
CA ARG A 125 -6.99 -15.21 -4.14
C ARG A 125 -5.52 -14.80 -4.30
N LEU A 126 -4.77 -14.70 -3.21
CA LEU A 126 -3.32 -14.45 -3.21
C LEU A 126 -2.56 -15.68 -2.68
N PRO A 127 -2.41 -16.75 -3.49
CA PRO A 127 -1.87 -18.03 -3.04
C PRO A 127 -0.39 -17.99 -2.64
N ASN A 128 0.37 -16.99 -3.13
CA ASN A 128 1.81 -16.87 -2.89
C ASN A 128 2.17 -15.86 -1.80
N LEU A 129 1.20 -15.11 -1.29
CA LEU A 129 1.44 -14.13 -0.24
C LEU A 129 1.96 -14.86 0.99
N CYS A 130 3.08 -14.41 1.51
CA CYS A 130 3.72 -15.01 2.69
C CYS A 130 4.14 -13.98 3.73
N GLU A 131 4.20 -12.69 3.37
CA GLU A 131 4.63 -11.63 4.27
C GLU A 131 3.79 -10.36 4.09
N VAL A 132 3.35 -9.79 5.21
CA VAL A 132 2.69 -8.49 5.26
C VAL A 132 3.34 -7.65 6.35
N THR A 133 3.87 -6.50 5.96
CA THR A 133 4.46 -5.53 6.87
C THR A 133 3.66 -4.24 6.82
N VAL A 134 3.25 -3.73 7.98
CA VAL A 134 2.47 -2.48 8.09
C VAL A 134 3.25 -1.50 8.97
N MET A 135 3.45 -0.29 8.47
CA MET A 135 4.05 0.81 9.22
C MET A 135 3.01 1.92 9.40
N SER A 136 2.87 2.45 10.61
CA SER A 136 2.10 3.67 10.88
C SER A 136 3.03 4.84 11.14
N TYR A 137 2.60 6.05 10.82
CA TYR A 137 3.27 7.25 11.29
C TYR A 137 2.92 7.50 12.77
N SER A 138 3.90 7.90 13.58
CA SER A 138 3.72 8.31 14.97
C SER A 138 4.63 9.51 15.25
N PRO A 139 4.12 10.75 15.15
CA PRO A 139 4.96 11.93 15.33
C PRO A 139 5.55 11.98 16.74
N ALA A 140 6.81 12.40 16.85
CA ALA A 140 7.45 12.66 18.14
C ALA A 140 6.68 13.72 18.94
N GLU A 141 6.70 13.61 20.27
CA GLU A 141 6.04 14.59 21.15
C GLU A 141 6.56 16.01 20.87
N GLY A 142 5.66 16.93 20.53
CA GLY A 142 6.00 18.32 20.22
C GLY A 142 6.40 18.60 18.77
N ALA A 143 6.45 17.58 17.90
CA ALA A 143 6.53 17.81 16.45
C ALA A 143 5.26 18.56 15.99
N SER A 144 5.42 19.53 15.09
CA SER A 144 4.24 20.16 14.49
C SER A 144 3.43 19.06 13.84
N LYS A 145 2.19 18.84 14.29
CA LYS A 145 1.27 17.95 13.58
C LYS A 145 1.19 18.48 12.16
N SER A 146 1.83 17.81 11.21
CA SER A 146 1.54 18.01 9.80
C SER A 146 0.08 17.58 9.66
N HIS A 147 -0.81 18.57 9.58
CA HIS A 147 -2.27 18.44 9.69
C HIS A 147 -2.94 17.49 8.68
N LYS A 148 -2.16 16.81 7.83
CA LYS A 148 -2.65 15.98 6.72
C LYS A 148 -2.23 14.52 6.78
N ILE A 149 -1.47 14.09 7.79
CA ILE A 149 -1.08 12.68 7.93
C ILE A 149 -1.96 12.06 9.01
N ASP A 150 -3.19 11.74 8.62
CA ASP A 150 -4.10 10.88 9.37
C ASP A 150 -3.72 9.38 9.28
N SER A 151 -2.49 9.10 8.81
CA SER A 151 -1.82 7.79 8.80
C SER A 151 -1.39 7.31 10.19
N ILE A 152 -2.26 7.48 11.19
CA ILE A 152 -2.06 6.99 12.55
C ILE A 152 -3.01 5.84 12.78
N LEU A 153 -2.46 4.63 12.77
CA LEU A 153 -3.19 3.43 13.11
C LEU A 153 -3.30 3.34 14.64
N ARG A 154 -4.52 3.45 15.17
CA ARG A 154 -4.77 3.46 16.62
C ARG A 154 -4.69 2.05 17.19
N SER A 155 -4.49 1.94 18.51
CA SER A 155 -4.37 0.65 19.21
C SER A 155 -5.46 -0.38 18.84
N PRO A 156 -6.76 -0.03 18.71
CA PRO A 156 -7.78 -1.00 18.29
C PRO A 156 -7.52 -1.58 16.90
N GLY A 157 -7.08 -0.76 15.95
CA GLY A 157 -6.68 -1.21 14.62
C GLY A 157 -5.50 -2.17 14.69
N TRP A 158 -4.46 -1.84 15.46
CA TRP A 158 -3.29 -2.71 15.61
C TRP A 158 -3.65 -4.07 16.21
N HIS A 159 -4.46 -4.07 17.26
CA HIS A 159 -4.93 -5.30 17.88
C HIS A 159 -5.77 -6.15 16.93
N GLY A 160 -6.64 -5.52 16.13
CA GLY A 160 -7.42 -6.20 15.09
C GLY A 160 -6.53 -6.90 14.08
N LEU A 161 -5.53 -6.19 13.53
CA LEU A 161 -4.60 -6.74 12.55
C LEU A 161 -3.75 -7.88 13.13
N GLN A 162 -3.14 -7.67 14.30
CA GLN A 162 -2.34 -8.70 14.97
C GLN A 162 -3.17 -9.96 15.28
N SER A 163 -4.41 -9.78 15.74
CA SER A 163 -5.32 -10.90 16.03
C SER A 163 -5.72 -11.64 14.75
N ALA A 164 -6.00 -10.94 13.66
CA ALA A 164 -6.43 -11.55 12.41
C ALA A 164 -5.26 -12.30 11.73
N PHE A 165 -4.11 -11.66 11.55
CA PHE A 165 -2.94 -12.29 10.96
C PHE A 165 -2.34 -13.40 11.83
N GLY A 166 -2.48 -13.31 13.16
CA GLY A 166 -2.09 -14.39 14.08
C GLY A 166 -2.85 -15.70 13.88
N GLN A 167 -3.92 -15.71 13.08
CA GLN A 167 -4.70 -16.90 12.69
C GLN A 167 -4.33 -17.41 11.29
N THR A 168 -3.32 -16.83 10.64
CA THR A 168 -2.89 -17.16 9.28
C THR A 168 -1.47 -17.73 9.28
N ASP A 169 -1.01 -18.25 8.15
CA ASP A 169 0.39 -18.65 7.92
C ASP A 169 1.25 -17.52 7.35
N ILE A 170 0.72 -16.29 7.29
CA ILE A 170 1.42 -15.11 6.79
C ILE A 170 2.31 -14.54 7.90
N ALA A 171 3.57 -14.28 7.59
CA ALA A 171 4.46 -13.52 8.46
C ALA A 171 3.97 -12.06 8.52
N PHE A 172 3.42 -11.66 9.66
CA PHE A 172 2.93 -10.29 9.87
C PHE A 172 3.88 -9.49 10.76
N SER A 173 4.24 -8.29 10.32
CA SER A 173 5.02 -7.35 11.13
C SER A 173 4.37 -5.96 11.17
N ALA A 174 4.41 -5.33 12.33
CA ALA A 174 3.81 -4.02 12.58
C ALA A 174 4.87 -3.09 13.18
N ARG A 175 5.00 -1.89 12.62
CA ARG A 175 5.96 -0.88 13.08
C ARG A 175 5.33 0.51 13.14
N THR A 176 5.96 1.37 13.93
CA THR A 176 5.66 2.81 13.95
C THR A 176 6.94 3.56 13.64
N SER A 177 6.85 4.59 12.80
CA SER A 177 7.97 5.49 12.51
C SER A 177 7.58 6.93 12.82
N ASP A 178 8.50 7.69 13.39
CA ASP A 178 8.41 9.14 13.54
C ASP A 178 9.02 9.89 12.34
N GLN A 179 9.62 9.16 11.40
CA GLN A 179 10.16 9.66 10.14
C GLN A 179 9.31 9.18 8.97
N ILE A 180 9.05 10.07 8.01
CA ILE A 180 8.36 9.74 6.77
C ILE A 180 9.42 9.60 5.70
N GLU A 181 9.86 8.38 5.48
CA GLU A 181 10.79 8.00 4.43
C GLU A 181 10.25 6.77 3.71
N LEU A 182 10.14 6.84 2.38
CA LEU A 182 9.78 5.67 1.58
C LEU A 182 10.97 4.71 1.45
N ASP A 183 12.19 5.20 1.65
CA ASP A 183 13.43 4.44 1.48
C ASP A 183 14.03 3.96 2.81
N ILE A 184 13.21 3.87 3.87
CA ILE A 184 13.66 3.28 5.13
C ILE A 184 14.22 1.89 4.80
N CYS A 185 15.53 1.74 4.94
CA CYS A 185 16.29 0.52 4.65
C CYS A 185 16.02 -0.60 5.66
N GLU A 186 15.05 -0.43 6.56
CA GLU A 186 14.79 -1.32 7.70
C GLU A 186 13.82 -2.46 7.39
N PHE A 187 13.60 -2.78 6.11
CA PHE A 187 12.79 -3.92 5.66
C PHE A 187 13.66 -5.04 5.12
#